data_AF-A0A099NRY0-F1
#
_entry.id   AF-A0A099NRY0-F1
#
_cell.length_a   1.000
_cell.length_b   1.000
_cell.length_c   1.000
_cell.angle_alpha   90.00
_cell.angle_beta   90.00
_cell.angle_gamma   90.00
#
_symmetry.space_group_name_H-M   'P 1'
#
loop_
_entity.id
_entity.type
_entity.pdbx_description
1 polymer ?
#
loop_
_entity_poly.entity_id
_entity_poly.type
_entity_poly.pdbx_seq_one_letter_code
_entity_poly.pdbx_strand_id
1 'polypeptide(L)'
;MDVSIGDEIKDGFKKTESWVKSNLAFVQEMESFYKQRSLIEREYAEKLTKLAQESLQKTTKLGPTLSVGDEPTITPGSLECASVVAWKEVLIQCENIAREKMKLSGKFDSYVAQGLSKLAIKYSGIKDRWKQFDDDLKSTRDKHYNDMTVNKKAYDSACEAMESQRAKSLK
;
A
#
# COMPACT_ATOMS: atom_id res chain seq x y z
N MET A 1 -32.34 -12.05 -0.16
CA MET A 1 -31.38 -12.77 -1.01
C MET A 1 -30.18 -11.87 -1.09
N ASP A 2 -29.12 -12.21 -0.35
CA ASP A 2 -27.93 -11.36 -0.27
C ASP A 2 -27.17 -11.47 -1.58
N VAL A 3 -26.83 -10.33 -2.17
CA VAL A 3 -26.08 -10.27 -3.43
C VAL A 3 -24.69 -10.85 -3.18
N SER A 4 -24.41 -12.00 -3.80
CA SER A 4 -23.15 -12.72 -3.68
C SER A 4 -22.50 -12.86 -5.06
N ILE A 5 -21.18 -12.66 -5.12
CA ILE A 5 -20.40 -12.81 -6.37
C ILE A 5 -20.60 -14.21 -6.97
N GLY A 6 -20.75 -15.24 -6.12
CA GLY A 6 -20.95 -16.62 -6.58
C GLY A 6 -22.31 -16.85 -7.26
N ASP A 7 -23.34 -16.11 -6.85
CA ASP A 7 -24.69 -16.26 -7.40
C ASP A 7 -24.89 -15.42 -8.66
N GLU A 8 -24.32 -14.21 -8.65
CA GLU A 8 -24.45 -13.23 -9.73
C GLU A 8 -23.47 -13.47 -10.89
N ILE A 9 -22.28 -14.00 -10.61
CA ILE A 9 -21.21 -14.17 -11.61
C ILE A 9 -20.83 -15.64 -11.75
N LYS A 10 -21.73 -16.40 -12.37
CA LYS A 10 -21.50 -17.81 -12.73
C LYS A 10 -20.28 -17.95 -13.67
N ASP A 11 -19.43 -18.93 -13.38
CA ASP A 11 -18.15 -19.17 -14.07
C ASP A 11 -17.25 -17.92 -14.16
N GLY A 12 -17.41 -17.00 -13.20
CA GLY A 12 -16.77 -15.69 -13.18
C GLY A 12 -15.31 -15.67 -12.77
N PHE A 13 -14.70 -16.82 -12.44
CA PHE A 13 -13.41 -16.85 -11.73
C PHE A 13 -12.35 -15.97 -12.38
N LYS A 14 -12.14 -16.06 -13.71
CA LYS A 14 -11.14 -15.24 -14.42
C LYS A 14 -11.41 -13.74 -14.31
N LYS A 15 -12.69 -13.33 -14.38
CA LYS A 15 -13.09 -11.91 -14.25
C LYS A 15 -12.82 -11.43 -12.83
N THR A 16 -13.20 -12.23 -11.83
CA THR A 16 -12.98 -11.93 -10.41
C THR A 16 -11.49 -11.89 -10.08
N GLU A 17 -10.67 -12.85 -10.56
CA GLU A 17 -9.22 -12.88 -10.35
C GLU A 17 -8.56 -11.61 -10.93
N SER A 18 -8.95 -11.21 -12.14
CA SER A 18 -8.46 -9.99 -12.78
C SER A 18 -8.83 -8.74 -11.97
N TRP A 19 -10.07 -8.66 -11.50
CA TRP A 19 -10.53 -7.56 -10.65
C TRP A 19 -9.75 -7.49 -9.32
N VAL A 20 -9.54 -8.63 -8.64
CA VAL A 20 -8.73 -8.68 -7.41
C VAL A 20 -7.29 -8.26 -7.70
N LYS A 21 -6.70 -8.71 -8.80
CA LYS A 21 -5.34 -8.32 -9.21
C LYS A 21 -5.21 -6.80 -9.40
N SER A 22 -6.17 -6.17 -10.06
CA SER A 22 -6.19 -4.71 -10.25
C SER A 22 -6.31 -3.96 -8.92
N ASN A 23 -7.14 -4.44 -8.00
CA ASN A 23 -7.26 -3.83 -6.67
C ASN A 23 -5.98 -3.99 -5.84
N LEU A 24 -5.29 -5.13 -5.92
CA LEU A 24 -3.97 -5.31 -5.30
C LEU A 24 -2.94 -4.32 -5.84
N ALA A 25 -2.91 -4.12 -7.16
CA ALA A 25 -2.02 -3.13 -7.77
C ALA A 25 -2.33 -1.70 -7.31
N PHE A 26 -3.61 -1.37 -7.12
CA PHE A 26 -4.02 -0.07 -6.59
C PHE A 26 -3.55 0.13 -5.13
N VAL A 27 -3.63 -0.89 -4.28
CA VAL A 27 -3.09 -0.83 -2.91
C VAL A 27 -1.58 -0.58 -2.92
N GLN A 28 -0.83 -1.19 -3.84
CA GLN A 28 0.61 -0.98 -4.00
C GLN A 28 0.94 0.44 -4.50
N GLU A 29 0.11 1.00 -5.38
CA GLU A 29 0.23 2.39 -5.80
C GLU A 29 0.04 3.36 -4.62
N MET A 30 -0.99 3.13 -3.78
CA MET A 30 -1.18 3.91 -2.55
C MET A 30 0.02 3.81 -1.60
N GLU A 31 0.58 2.61 -1.44
CA GLU A 31 1.79 2.42 -0.64
C GLU A 31 2.94 3.29 -1.16
N SER A 32 3.18 3.25 -2.47
CA SER A 32 4.22 4.03 -3.13
C SER A 32 4.01 5.53 -2.92
N PHE A 33 2.78 6.01 -3.07
CA PHE A 33 2.42 7.40 -2.79
C PHE A 33 2.79 7.81 -1.36
N TYR A 34 2.45 7.00 -0.35
CA TYR A 34 2.77 7.33 1.05
C TYR A 34 4.27 7.25 1.35
N LYS A 35 5.02 6.39 0.68
CA LYS A 35 6.50 6.38 0.77
C LYS A 35 7.10 7.67 0.22
N GLN A 36 6.63 8.12 -0.95
CA GLN A 36 7.08 9.38 -1.55
C GLN A 36 6.67 10.58 -0.68
N ARG A 37 5.44 10.61 -0.18
CA ARG A 37 4.96 11.65 0.74
C ARG A 37 5.76 11.69 2.03
N SER A 38 6.11 10.53 2.58
CA SER A 38 6.99 10.42 3.76
C SER A 38 8.35 11.05 3.50
N LEU A 39 8.96 10.77 2.34
CA LEU A 39 10.24 11.35 1.94
C LEU A 39 10.17 12.89 1.84
N ILE A 40 9.14 13.42 1.17
CA ILE A 40 8.95 14.87 1.01
C ILE A 40 8.81 15.55 2.37
N GLU A 41 8.03 14.97 3.28
CA GLU A 41 7.82 15.54 4.61
C GLU A 41 9.11 15.53 5.45
N ARG A 42 9.95 14.50 5.27
CA ARG A 42 11.27 14.41 5.90
C ARG A 42 12.21 15.50 5.39
N GLU A 43 12.33 15.65 4.08
CA GLU A 43 13.17 16.69 3.48
C GLU A 43 12.72 18.10 3.89
N TYR A 44 11.40 18.33 3.96
CA TYR A 44 10.86 19.59 4.45
C TYR A 44 11.27 19.87 5.90
N ALA A 45 11.13 18.87 6.78
CA ALA A 45 11.55 18.98 8.18
C ALA A 45 13.05 19.24 8.34
N GLU A 46 13.90 18.56 7.56
CA GLU A 46 15.36 18.75 7.58
C GLU A 46 15.74 20.17 7.12
N LYS A 47 15.15 20.64 6.03
CA LYS A 47 15.37 22.01 5.51
C LYS A 47 14.93 23.07 6.51
N LEU A 48 13.77 22.87 7.16
CA LEU A 48 13.24 23.81 8.16
C LEU A 48 14.12 23.85 9.42
N THR A 49 14.58 22.68 9.89
CA THR A 49 15.51 22.57 11.03
C THR A 49 16.81 23.33 10.75
N LYS A 50 17.42 23.08 9.59
CA LYS A 50 18.67 23.75 9.18
C LYS A 50 18.49 25.27 9.12
N LEU A 51 17.40 25.74 8.51
CA LEU A 51 17.09 27.17 8.39
C LEU A 51 16.96 27.85 9.77
N ALA A 52 16.23 27.20 10.69
CA ALA A 52 16.02 27.71 12.04
C ALA A 52 17.34 27.76 12.83
N GLN A 53 18.15 26.71 12.78
CA GLN A 53 19.45 26.64 13.46
C GLN A 53 20.44 27.68 12.95
N GLU A 54 20.57 27.86 11.63
CA GLU A 54 21.45 28.87 11.04
C GLU A 54 21.04 30.29 11.46
N SER A 55 19.73 30.55 11.48
CA SER A 55 19.17 31.84 11.90
C SER A 55 19.37 32.07 13.40
N LEU A 56 19.20 31.04 14.23
CA LEU A 56 19.40 31.12 15.68
C LEU A 56 20.85 31.42 16.04
N GLN A 57 21.80 30.79 15.35
CA GLN A 57 23.23 31.09 15.51
C GLN A 57 23.56 32.54 15.14
N LYS A 58 23.01 33.07 14.03
CA LYS A 58 23.20 34.46 13.62
C LYS A 58 22.60 35.44 14.63
N THR A 59 21.38 35.17 15.09
CA THR A 59 20.69 35.98 16.11
C THR A 59 21.44 35.97 17.43
N THR A 60 21.99 34.83 17.84
CA THR A 60 22.78 34.72 19.07
C THR A 60 24.07 35.55 18.98
N LYS A 61 24.74 35.56 17.82
CA LYS A 61 25.94 36.38 17.58
C LYS A 61 25.64 37.88 17.59
N LEU A 62 24.50 38.31 17.04
CA LEU A 62 24.07 39.71 17.01
C LEU A 62 23.48 40.18 18.35
N GLY A 63 23.05 39.25 19.22
CA GLY A 63 22.37 39.54 20.48
C GLY A 63 23.09 40.57 21.37
N PRO A 64 24.40 40.41 21.64
CA PRO A 64 25.15 41.37 22.46
C PRO A 64 25.18 42.78 21.85
N THR A 65 25.57 42.91 20.58
CA THR A 65 25.59 44.20 19.86
C THR A 65 24.23 44.88 19.87
N LEU A 66 23.16 44.12 19.63
CA LEU A 66 21.79 44.65 19.63
C LEU A 66 21.26 45.02 21.01
N SER A 67 21.89 44.53 22.10
CA SER A 67 21.41 44.76 23.47
C SER A 67 22.19 45.84 24.20
N VAL A 68 23.51 45.94 23.99
CA VAL A 68 24.39 46.90 24.70
C VAL A 68 25.19 47.83 23.77
N GLY A 69 25.05 47.69 22.45
CA GLY A 69 25.81 48.46 21.46
C GLY A 69 27.25 47.97 21.27
N ASP A 70 28.00 48.62 20.37
CA ASP A 70 29.39 48.26 20.07
C ASP A 70 30.38 48.73 21.16
N GLU A 71 30.04 49.78 21.90
CA GLU A 71 30.78 50.28 23.07
C GLU A 71 29.95 50.11 24.36
N PRO A 72 29.92 48.89 24.94
CA PRO A 72 29.06 48.60 26.07
C PRO A 72 29.55 49.28 27.36
N THR A 73 28.72 50.14 27.95
CA THR A 73 28.94 50.71 29.30
C THR A 73 28.45 49.78 30.41
N ILE A 74 27.72 48.72 30.06
CA ILE A 74 27.16 47.70 30.95
C ILE A 74 27.59 46.32 30.44
N THR A 75 27.86 45.37 31.34
CA THR A 75 28.26 44.01 30.98
C THR A 75 27.25 43.35 30.01
N PRO A 76 27.71 42.81 28.86
CA PRO A 76 26.87 42.05 27.95
C PRO A 76 26.16 40.89 28.68
N GLY A 77 24.84 40.80 28.53
CA GLY A 77 23.99 39.81 29.22
C GLY A 77 23.11 40.36 30.36
N SER A 78 23.38 41.58 30.86
CA SER A 78 22.51 42.24 31.84
C SER A 78 21.21 42.80 31.25
N LEU A 79 21.15 42.98 29.93
CA LEU A 79 19.97 43.38 29.16
C LEU A 79 19.83 42.45 27.95
N GLU A 80 18.63 41.90 27.75
CA GLU A 80 18.25 41.24 26.49
C GLU A 80 17.31 42.16 25.71
N CYS A 81 17.60 42.38 24.43
CA CYS A 81 16.69 43.08 23.54
C CYS A 81 15.39 42.28 23.33
N ALA A 82 14.23 42.85 23.67
CA ALA A 82 12.94 42.17 23.57
C ALA A 82 12.64 41.63 22.16
N SER A 83 13.05 42.36 21.12
CA SER A 83 12.92 41.93 19.72
C SER A 83 13.77 40.69 19.41
N VAL A 84 14.97 40.59 20.01
CA VAL A 84 15.84 39.42 19.88
C VAL A 84 15.20 38.21 20.57
N VAL A 85 14.62 38.40 21.76
CA VAL A 85 13.89 37.33 22.48
C VAL A 85 12.69 36.85 21.67
N ALA A 86 11.85 37.76 21.18
CA ALA A 86 10.69 37.41 20.37
C ALA A 86 11.07 36.68 19.08
N TRP A 87 12.17 37.09 18.43
CA TRP A 87 12.68 36.40 17.25
C TRP A 87 13.23 35.01 17.56
N LYS A 88 13.96 34.84 18.67
CA LYS A 88 14.40 33.50 19.16
C LYS A 88 13.19 32.58 19.36
N GLU A 89 12.10 33.09 19.92
CA GLU A 89 10.86 32.31 20.11
C GLU A 89 10.26 31.85 18.78
N VAL A 90 10.18 32.73 17.78
CA VAL A 90 9.72 32.36 16.42
C VAL A 90 10.59 31.23 15.82
N LEU A 91 11.90 31.30 16.01
CA LEU A 91 12.83 30.26 15.55
C LEU A 91 12.63 28.93 16.29
N ILE A 92 12.41 28.96 17.61
CA ILE A 92 12.10 27.76 18.41
C ILE A 92 10.80 27.12 17.95
N GLN A 93 9.75 27.92 17.67
CA GLN A 93 8.49 27.39 17.14
C GLN A 93 8.69 26.77 15.75
N CYS A 94 9.55 27.35 14.93
CA CYS A 94 9.94 26.77 13.63
C CYS A 94 10.61 25.39 13.78
N GLU A 95 11.52 25.22 14.75
CA GLU A 95 12.12 23.92 15.08
C GLU A 95 11.09 22.91 15.60
N ASN A 96 10.11 23.37 16.40
CA ASN A 96 9.03 22.51 16.87
C ASN A 96 8.17 21.99 15.71
N ILE A 97 7.79 22.87 14.77
CA ILE A 97 7.09 22.47 13.54
C ILE A 97 7.94 21.45 12.76
N ALA A 98 9.23 21.71 12.57
CA ALA A 98 10.13 20.78 11.89
C ALA A 98 10.14 19.40 12.57
N ARG A 99 10.18 19.35 13.91
CA ARG A 99 10.13 18.11 14.69
C ARG A 99 8.81 17.36 14.51
N GLU A 100 7.68 18.07 14.49
CA GLU A 100 6.38 17.46 14.20
C GLU A 100 6.29 16.88 12.80
N LYS A 101 6.85 17.59 11.82
CA LYS A 101 6.91 17.17 10.42
C LYS A 101 7.76 15.91 10.24
N MET A 102 8.91 15.84 10.92
CA MET A 102 9.72 14.63 10.98
C MET A 102 8.96 13.43 11.58
N LYS A 103 8.22 13.64 12.68
CA LYS A 103 7.35 12.60 13.25
C LYS A 103 6.26 12.15 12.28
N LEU A 104 5.65 13.09 11.56
CA LEU A 104 4.60 12.80 10.58
C LEU A 104 5.13 11.97 9.41
N SER A 105 6.31 12.31 8.88
CA SER A 105 7.04 11.47 7.92
C SER A 105 7.17 10.03 8.41
N GLY A 106 7.71 9.84 9.61
CA GLY A 106 7.85 8.51 10.21
C GLY A 106 6.53 7.77 10.34
N LYS A 107 5.42 8.47 10.64
CA LYS A 107 4.09 7.86 10.70
C LYS A 107 3.54 7.43 9.34
N PHE A 108 3.76 8.22 8.29
CA PHE A 108 3.38 7.84 6.93
C PHE A 108 4.10 6.57 6.49
N ASP A 109 5.38 6.42 6.82
CA ASP A 109 6.11 5.20 6.50
C ASP A 109 5.66 4.00 7.36
N SER A 110 5.75 4.13 8.68
CA SER A 110 5.58 3.00 9.60
C SER A 110 4.15 2.51 9.78
N TYR A 111 3.16 3.41 9.79
CA TYR A 111 1.76 3.03 10.01
C TYR A 111 0.99 2.87 8.71
N VAL A 112 1.24 3.76 7.74
CA VAL A 112 0.44 3.78 6.50
C VAL A 112 1.09 2.89 5.43
N ALA A 113 2.29 3.22 4.97
CA ALA A 113 2.92 2.46 3.89
C ALA A 113 3.17 0.99 4.29
N GLN A 114 3.76 0.73 5.45
CA GLN A 114 3.96 -0.65 5.92
C GLN A 114 2.62 -1.37 6.18
N GLY A 115 1.58 -0.66 6.61
CA GLY A 115 0.23 -1.21 6.78
C GLY A 115 -0.36 -1.68 5.45
N LEU A 116 -0.29 -0.84 4.42
CA LEU A 116 -0.72 -1.17 3.05
C LEU A 116 0.09 -2.32 2.46
N SER A 117 1.41 -2.34 2.70
CA SER A 117 2.29 -3.42 2.24
C SER A 117 1.91 -4.77 2.85
N LYS A 118 1.69 -4.82 4.18
CA LYS A 118 1.20 -6.02 4.87
C LYS A 118 -0.15 -6.48 4.34
N LEU A 119 -1.05 -5.54 4.04
CA LEU A 119 -2.37 -5.80 3.48
C LEU A 119 -2.27 -6.44 2.09
N ALA A 120 -1.42 -5.88 1.21
CA ALA A 120 -1.17 -6.41 -0.12
C ALA A 120 -0.61 -7.84 -0.07
N ILE A 121 0.38 -8.09 0.80
CA ILE A 121 0.96 -9.44 0.98
C ILE A 121 -0.12 -10.43 1.43
N LYS A 122 -0.91 -10.07 2.44
CA LYS A 122 -1.98 -10.93 2.98
C LYS A 122 -2.99 -11.31 1.89
N TYR A 123 -3.49 -10.33 1.14
CA TYR A 123 -4.51 -10.58 0.13
C TYR A 123 -3.95 -11.24 -1.14
N SER A 124 -2.68 -11.01 -1.49
CA SER A 124 -2.00 -11.81 -2.53
C SER A 124 -2.00 -13.29 -2.16
N GLY A 125 -1.62 -13.63 -0.92
CA GLY A 125 -1.62 -15.01 -0.47
C GLY A 125 -3.02 -15.65 -0.35
N ILE A 126 -4.08 -14.85 -0.15
CA ILE A 126 -5.46 -15.34 -0.23
C ILE A 126 -5.84 -15.61 -1.69
N LYS A 127 -5.53 -14.68 -2.60
CA LYS A 127 -5.78 -14.81 -4.04
C LYS A 127 -5.10 -16.07 -4.61
N ASP A 128 -3.84 -16.31 -4.26
CA ASP A 128 -3.09 -17.46 -4.77
C ASP A 128 -3.69 -18.78 -4.30
N ARG A 129 -4.16 -18.85 -3.05
CA ARG A 129 -4.92 -20.01 -2.55
C ARG A 129 -6.22 -20.23 -3.33
N TRP A 130 -6.99 -19.19 -3.60
CA TRP A 130 -8.22 -19.32 -4.39
C TRP A 130 -7.97 -19.78 -5.82
N LYS A 131 -6.87 -19.32 -6.43
CA LYS A 131 -6.43 -19.80 -7.73
C LYS A 131 -6.11 -21.29 -7.72
N GLN A 132 -5.34 -21.73 -6.72
CA GLN A 132 -5.05 -23.16 -6.57
C GLN A 132 -6.34 -23.99 -6.44
N PHE A 133 -7.30 -23.54 -5.62
CA PHE A 133 -8.59 -24.23 -5.49
C PHE A 133 -9.38 -24.27 -6.81
N ASP A 134 -9.39 -23.19 -7.60
CA ASP A 134 -10.06 -23.17 -8.92
C ASP A 134 -9.39 -24.13 -9.91
N ASP A 135 -8.07 -24.20 -9.92
CA ASP A 135 -7.31 -25.13 -10.77
C ASP A 135 -7.59 -26.60 -10.38
N ASP A 136 -7.60 -26.92 -9.07
CA ASP A 136 -7.92 -28.26 -8.55
C ASP A 136 -9.36 -28.69 -8.89
N LEU A 137 -10.32 -27.76 -8.75
CA LEU A 137 -11.72 -28.00 -9.10
C LEU A 137 -11.90 -28.27 -10.59
N LYS A 138 -11.25 -27.47 -11.45
CA LYS A 138 -11.26 -27.68 -12.90
C LYS A 138 -10.63 -29.02 -13.28
N SER A 139 -9.49 -29.36 -12.69
CA SER A 139 -8.84 -30.64 -12.92
C SER A 139 -9.75 -31.83 -12.58
N THR A 140 -10.38 -31.78 -11.40
CA THR A 140 -11.32 -32.82 -10.94
C THR A 140 -12.54 -32.92 -11.85
N ARG A 141 -13.12 -31.76 -12.21
CA ARG A 141 -14.25 -31.67 -13.13
C ARG A 141 -13.90 -32.27 -14.49
N ASP A 142 -12.77 -31.88 -15.08
CA ASP A 142 -12.37 -32.31 -16.41
C ASP A 142 -12.07 -33.82 -16.45
N LYS A 143 -11.51 -34.37 -15.36
CA LYS A 143 -11.36 -35.82 -15.18
C LYS A 143 -12.71 -36.53 -15.24
N HIS A 144 -13.70 -36.09 -14.48
CA HIS A 144 -15.03 -36.71 -14.48
C HIS A 144 -15.74 -36.59 -15.82
N TYR A 145 -15.65 -35.44 -16.51
CA TYR A 145 -16.22 -35.30 -17.85
C TYR A 145 -15.54 -36.22 -18.87
N ASN A 146 -14.21 -36.39 -18.77
CA ASN A 146 -13.49 -37.30 -19.64
C ASN A 146 -13.92 -38.75 -19.39
N ASP A 147 -13.98 -39.20 -18.14
CA ASP A 147 -14.44 -40.55 -17.76
C ASP A 147 -15.87 -40.80 -18.24
N MET A 148 -16.77 -39.82 -18.06
CA MET A 148 -18.15 -39.88 -18.57
C MET A 148 -18.19 -40.03 -20.09
N THR A 149 -17.37 -39.25 -20.80
CA THR A 149 -17.31 -39.26 -22.27
C THR A 149 -16.80 -40.60 -22.79
N VAL A 150 -15.76 -41.16 -22.16
CA VAL A 150 -15.20 -42.47 -22.48
C VAL A 150 -16.25 -43.57 -22.27
N ASN A 151 -16.91 -43.58 -21.11
CA ASN A 151 -17.92 -44.59 -20.79
C ASN A 151 -19.14 -44.49 -21.70
N LYS A 152 -19.59 -43.28 -22.00
CA LYS A 152 -20.69 -43.06 -22.95
C LYS A 152 -20.34 -43.60 -24.33
N LYS A 153 -19.13 -43.30 -24.84
CA LYS A 153 -18.68 -43.81 -26.13
C LYS A 153 -18.64 -45.34 -26.15
N ALA A 154 -18.16 -45.98 -25.08
CA ALA A 154 -18.15 -47.42 -24.96
C ALA A 154 -19.57 -48.02 -24.98
N TYR A 155 -20.52 -47.38 -24.28
CA TYR A 155 -21.93 -47.75 -24.30
C TYR A 155 -22.56 -47.61 -25.69
N ASP A 156 -22.35 -46.47 -26.35
CA ASP A 156 -22.88 -46.19 -27.69
C ASP A 156 -22.34 -47.24 -28.69
N SER A 157 -21.04 -47.55 -28.66
CA SER A 157 -20.44 -48.60 -29.49
C SER A 157 -21.00 -50.00 -29.19
N ALA A 158 -21.31 -50.32 -27.93
CA ALA A 158 -21.93 -51.61 -27.59
C ALA A 158 -23.36 -51.72 -28.14
N CYS A 159 -24.13 -50.63 -28.09
CA CYS A 159 -25.47 -50.56 -28.68
C CYS A 159 -25.44 -50.71 -30.20
N GLU A 160 -24.53 -50.00 -30.88
CA GLU A 160 -24.32 -50.10 -32.32
C GLU A 160 -23.94 -51.53 -32.75
N ALA A 161 -23.06 -52.19 -32.00
CA ALA A 161 -22.67 -53.58 -32.26
C ALA A 161 -23.85 -54.55 -32.09
N MET A 162 -24.65 -54.37 -31.04
CA MET A 162 -25.84 -55.17 -30.76
C MET A 162 -26.90 -55.02 -31.87
N GLU A 163 -27.23 -53.79 -32.27
CA GLU A 163 -28.17 -53.53 -33.35
C GLU A 163 -27.64 -54.02 -34.71
N SER A 164 -26.33 -53.92 -34.95
CA SER A 164 -25.70 -54.48 -36.15
C SER A 164 -25.81 -56.01 -36.21
N GLN A 165 -25.68 -56.71 -35.08
CA GLN A 165 -25.89 -58.15 -35.00
C GLN A 165 -27.37 -58.52 -35.22
N ARG A 166 -28.28 -57.79 -34.60
CA ARG A 166 -29.74 -57.97 -34.79
C ARG A 166 -30.17 -57.78 -36.24
N ALA A 167 -29.68 -56.74 -36.91
CA ALA A 167 -29.98 -56.50 -38.32
C ALA A 167 -29.48 -57.63 -39.24
N LYS A 168 -28.37 -58.29 -38.87
CA LYS A 168 -27.84 -59.45 -39.60
C LYS A 168 -28.66 -60.72 -39.38
N SER A 169 -29.24 -60.92 -38.20
CA SER A 169 -30.05 -62.11 -37.89
C SER A 169 -31.50 -62.05 -38.40
N LEU A 170 -31.99 -60.86 -38.74
CA LEU A 170 -33.31 -60.64 -39.37
C LEU A 170 -33.30 -60.72 -40.91
N LYS A 171 -32.14 -60.92 -41.54
CA LYS A 171 -31.99 -61.24 -42.97
C LYS A 171 -31.83 -62.72 -43.17
#